data_AF-A0AAW1KEF1-F1
#
_entry.id   AF-A0AAW1KEF1-F1
#
_cell.length_a   1.000
_cell.length_b   1.000
_cell.length_c   1.000
_cell.angle_alpha   90.00
_cell.angle_beta   90.00
_cell.angle_gamma   90.00
#
_symmetry.space_group_name_H-M   'P 1'
#
loop_
_entity.id
_entity.type
_entity.pdbx_description
1 polymer ?
#
loop_
_entity_poly.entity_id
_entity_poly.type
_entity_poly.pdbx_seq_one_letter_code
_entity_poly.pdbx_strand_id
1 'polypeptide(L)'
;MYQTIVFSLIVLVAVFKEGVTLSCYQCLGPPGRGCADANLADLVKIPCSQAKFMKTPYAEQMGLENAVEVSGICVQAVVVQNGVTIAERGCGYVPSGVNFCEVLSKVVEVKSCSTCTQDYCNSKRLSN
;
A
#
# COMPACT_ATOMS: atom_id res chain seq x y z
N MET A 1 12.72 43.86 -42.78
CA MET A 1 13.53 42.89 -43.52
C MET A 1 14.45 42.22 -42.52
N TYR A 2 14.14 40.96 -42.12
CA TYR A 2 14.90 40.02 -41.29
C TYR A 2 15.36 40.51 -39.88
N GLN A 3 15.25 39.77 -38.78
CA GLN A 3 15.23 38.33 -38.62
C GLN A 3 14.66 38.00 -37.23
N THR A 4 13.62 37.19 -37.23
CA THR A 4 12.96 36.60 -36.06
C THR A 4 13.98 35.76 -35.28
N ILE A 5 14.36 36.17 -34.08
CA ILE A 5 15.10 35.29 -33.15
C ILE A 5 14.07 34.36 -32.51
N VAL A 6 13.73 33.33 -33.29
CA VAL A 6 13.18 32.07 -32.81
C VAL A 6 14.38 31.29 -32.27
N PHE A 7 14.62 31.37 -30.98
CA PHE A 7 15.48 30.40 -30.30
C PHE A 7 14.77 29.93 -29.04
N SER A 8 13.87 28.98 -29.28
CA SER A 8 13.69 27.79 -28.46
C SER A 8 14.26 27.90 -27.05
N LEU A 9 13.49 28.52 -26.16
CA LEU A 9 13.46 28.10 -24.76
C LEU A 9 12.82 26.71 -24.78
N ILE A 10 13.66 25.70 -25.07
CA ILE A 10 13.33 24.30 -24.93
C ILE A 10 12.83 24.14 -23.50
N VAL A 11 11.53 23.92 -23.44
CA VAL A 11 10.74 23.50 -22.31
C VAL A 11 11.48 22.37 -21.62
N LEU A 12 12.30 22.72 -20.62
CA LEU A 12 12.97 21.78 -19.73
C LEU A 12 11.95 21.39 -18.64
N VAL A 13 10.78 20.92 -19.09
CA VAL A 13 9.90 20.12 -18.24
C VAL A 13 10.51 18.73 -18.30
N ALA A 14 11.60 18.56 -17.56
CA ALA A 14 11.94 17.26 -17.02
C ALA A 14 10.74 16.88 -16.14
N VAL A 15 9.75 16.22 -16.74
CA VAL A 15 8.78 15.44 -15.98
C VAL A 15 9.63 14.35 -15.37
N PHE A 16 10.16 14.60 -14.18
CA PHE A 16 10.51 13.51 -13.29
C PHE A 16 9.22 12.71 -13.19
N LYS A 17 9.16 11.56 -13.88
CA LYS A 17 8.28 10.47 -13.45
C LYS A 17 8.84 10.02 -12.10
N GLU A 18 8.74 10.86 -11.07
CA GLU A 18 8.66 10.37 -9.71
C GLU A 18 7.40 9.52 -9.73
N GLY A 19 7.59 8.22 -9.94
CA GLY A 19 6.53 7.24 -9.90
C GLY A 19 5.77 7.50 -8.62
N VAL A 20 4.51 7.93 -8.77
CA VAL A 20 3.63 8.27 -7.65
C VAL A 20 3.65 7.06 -6.71
N THR A 21 4.42 7.20 -5.63
CA THR A 21 4.64 6.10 -4.69
C THR A 21 3.52 6.21 -3.70
N LEU A 22 2.52 5.33 -3.85
CA LEU A 22 1.41 5.21 -2.90
C LEU A 22 1.96 5.21 -1.47
N SER A 23 1.37 6.00 -0.58
CA SER A 23 1.73 6.02 0.83
C SER A 23 0.56 5.58 1.68
N CYS A 24 0.80 4.78 2.72
CA CYS A 24 -0.26 4.23 3.57
C CYS A 24 0.06 4.44 5.06
N TYR A 25 -0.98 4.35 5.89
CA TYR A 25 -0.78 4.19 7.32
C TYR A 25 -0.33 2.76 7.64
N GLN A 26 0.58 2.62 8.59
CA GLN A 26 1.08 1.35 9.11
C GLN A 26 0.91 1.30 10.62
N CYS A 27 0.39 0.18 11.11
CA CYS A 27 0.35 -0.16 12.52
C CYS A 27 0.06 -1.66 12.70
N LEU A 28 0.38 -2.16 13.90
CA LEU A 28 0.00 -3.48 14.38
C LEU A 28 -0.41 -3.31 15.84
N GLY A 29 -1.56 -3.87 16.24
CA GLY A 29 -2.00 -3.75 17.63
C GLY A 29 -3.29 -4.51 17.94
N PRO A 30 -3.75 -4.47 19.20
CA PRO A 30 -5.00 -5.11 19.59
C PRO A 30 -6.21 -4.44 18.91
N PRO A 31 -7.29 -5.20 18.62
CA PRO A 31 -8.53 -4.62 18.10
C PRO A 31 -9.16 -3.66 19.12
N GLY A 32 -9.75 -2.58 18.63
CA GLY A 32 -10.46 -1.58 19.45
C GLY A 32 -9.57 -0.64 20.29
N ARG A 33 -8.24 -0.63 20.07
CA ARG A 33 -7.31 0.38 20.63
C ARG A 33 -6.24 0.76 19.60
N GLY A 34 -5.72 1.98 19.69
CA GLY A 34 -4.55 2.46 18.92
C GLY A 34 -4.72 2.24 17.41
N CYS A 35 -4.08 1.20 16.86
CA CYS A 35 -4.14 0.82 15.45
C CYS A 35 -5.57 0.70 14.89
N ALA A 36 -6.51 0.21 15.69
CA ALA A 36 -7.90 0.03 15.27
C ALA A 36 -8.74 1.32 15.35
N ASP A 37 -8.37 2.27 16.21
CA ASP A 37 -9.23 3.39 16.61
C ASP A 37 -9.21 4.60 15.66
N ALA A 38 -8.46 4.53 14.56
CA ALA A 38 -8.33 5.62 13.58
C ALA A 38 -7.84 6.95 14.17
N ASN A 39 -7.21 6.94 15.34
CA ASN A 39 -6.45 8.08 15.81
C ASN A 39 -5.18 8.21 14.95
N LEU A 40 -5.26 9.06 13.91
CA LEU A 40 -4.21 9.17 12.90
C LEU A 40 -2.87 9.64 13.47
N ALA A 41 -2.86 10.28 14.64
CA ALA A 41 -1.64 10.68 15.34
C ALA A 41 -0.82 9.47 15.82
N ASP A 42 -1.47 8.33 16.05
CA ASP A 42 -0.83 7.10 16.53
C ASP A 42 -0.37 6.20 15.37
N LEU A 43 -0.64 6.61 14.12
CA LEU A 43 -0.34 5.82 12.92
C LEU A 43 0.93 6.31 12.24
N VAL A 44 1.82 5.38 11.93
CA VAL A 44 3.03 5.68 11.16
C VAL A 44 2.66 5.79 9.69
N LYS A 45 3.17 6.81 9.00
CA LYS A 45 3.02 6.96 7.54
C LYS A 45 4.21 6.32 6.85
N ILE A 46 3.96 5.43 5.90
CA ILE A 46 5.01 4.77 5.13
C ILE A 46 4.78 4.89 3.62
N PRO A 47 5.84 5.09 2.83
CA PRO A 47 5.77 4.94 1.38
C PRO A 47 5.75 3.45 1.00
N CYS A 48 4.83 3.06 0.12
CA CYS A 48 4.74 1.70 -0.42
C CYS A 48 5.78 1.51 -1.53
N SER A 49 6.91 0.91 -1.19
CA SER A 49 7.95 0.57 -2.16
C SER A 49 7.80 -0.87 -2.66
N GLN A 50 7.30 -1.04 -3.88
CA GLN A 50 7.25 -2.35 -4.55
C GLN A 50 8.64 -2.99 -4.60
N ALA A 51 9.67 -2.22 -4.96
CA ALA A 51 11.05 -2.72 -4.99
C ALA A 51 11.55 -3.26 -3.64
N LYS A 52 11.06 -2.73 -2.50
CA LYS A 52 11.36 -3.30 -1.18
C LYS A 52 10.54 -4.57 -0.91
N PHE A 53 9.26 -4.59 -1.27
CA PHE A 53 8.40 -5.76 -1.11
C PHE A 53 8.89 -6.97 -1.90
N MET A 54 9.31 -6.77 -3.14
CA MET A 54 9.82 -7.83 -4.03
C MET A 54 11.09 -8.50 -3.50
N LYS A 55 11.77 -7.88 -2.51
CA LYS A 55 12.95 -8.45 -1.83
C LYS A 55 12.59 -9.19 -0.53
N THR A 56 11.31 -9.27 -0.17
CA THR A 56 10.87 -9.97 1.05
C THR A 56 10.68 -11.46 0.78
N PRO A 57 10.91 -12.34 1.77
CA PRO A 57 10.63 -13.77 1.64
C PRO A 57 9.16 -14.07 1.28
N TYR A 58 8.25 -13.18 1.66
CA TYR A 58 6.82 -13.32 1.35
C TYR A 58 6.54 -13.16 -0.14
N ALA A 59 7.24 -12.26 -0.84
CA ALA A 59 7.10 -12.12 -2.29
C ALA A 59 7.61 -13.36 -3.05
N GLU A 60 8.69 -13.97 -2.56
CA GLU A 60 9.24 -15.24 -3.08
C GLU A 60 8.23 -16.38 -2.86
N GLN A 61 7.69 -16.51 -1.65
CA GLN A 61 6.69 -17.54 -1.32
C GLN A 61 5.40 -17.43 -2.15
N MET A 62 5.00 -16.22 -2.53
CA MET A 62 3.85 -15.99 -3.41
C MET A 62 4.18 -16.14 -4.91
N GLY A 63 5.42 -16.46 -5.28
CA GLY A 63 5.85 -16.55 -6.68
C GLY A 63 5.78 -15.21 -7.42
N LEU A 64 5.86 -14.09 -6.70
CA LEU A 64 5.70 -12.75 -7.26
C LEU A 64 7.00 -12.18 -7.83
N GLU A 65 8.14 -12.84 -7.63
CA GLU A 65 9.48 -12.44 -8.08
C GLU A 65 9.57 -12.04 -9.56
N ASN A 66 8.73 -12.63 -10.43
CA ASN A 66 8.65 -12.36 -11.86
C ASN A 66 7.32 -11.71 -12.30
N ALA A 67 6.46 -11.29 -11.36
CA ALA A 67 5.18 -10.70 -11.68
C ALA A 67 5.38 -9.33 -12.36
N VAL A 68 4.96 -9.25 -13.63
CA VAL A 68 5.20 -8.10 -14.52
C VAL A 68 4.48 -6.83 -14.02
N GLU A 69 3.35 -6.99 -13.33
CA GLU A 69 2.58 -5.86 -12.79
C GLU A 69 2.00 -6.21 -11.41
N VAL A 70 2.62 -5.67 -10.36
CA VAL A 70 2.11 -5.75 -8.99
C VAL A 70 1.71 -4.35 -8.56
N SER A 71 0.45 -4.16 -8.20
CA SER A 71 -0.04 -2.86 -7.75
C SER A 71 0.13 -2.75 -6.23
N GLY A 72 0.72 -1.63 -5.78
CA GLY A 72 0.69 -1.25 -4.38
C GLY A 72 -0.72 -0.83 -3.98
N ILE A 73 -1.18 -1.31 -2.83
CA ILE A 73 -2.48 -0.97 -2.24
C ILE A 73 -2.30 -0.65 -0.76
N CYS A 74 -3.15 0.22 -0.21
CA CYS A 74 -3.27 0.35 1.24
C CYS A 74 -4.24 -0.72 1.75
N VAL A 75 -3.86 -1.37 2.84
CA VAL A 75 -4.61 -2.43 3.49
C VAL A 75 -4.92 -2.02 4.92
N GLN A 76 -6.10 -2.40 5.38
CA GLN A 76 -6.44 -2.47 6.79
C GLN A 76 -7.22 -3.76 7.04
N ALA A 77 -6.83 -4.52 8.06
CA ALA A 77 -7.45 -5.80 8.38
C ALA A 77 -7.50 -6.04 9.89
N VAL A 78 -8.45 -6.88 10.31
CA VAL A 78 -8.46 -7.53 11.61
C VAL A 78 -8.38 -9.02 11.37
N VAL A 79 -7.33 -9.64 11.89
CA VAL A 79 -7.00 -11.06 11.67
C VAL A 79 -6.86 -11.79 13.00
N VAL A 80 -6.98 -13.11 12.98
CA VAL A 80 -6.67 -13.97 14.12
C VAL A 80 -5.42 -14.77 13.79
N GLN A 81 -4.35 -14.56 14.56
CA GLN A 81 -3.10 -15.31 14.45
C GLN A 81 -2.83 -16.01 15.78
N ASN A 82 -2.64 -17.33 15.75
CA ASN A 82 -2.38 -18.15 16.94
C ASN A 82 -3.41 -17.93 18.07
N GLY A 83 -4.70 -17.76 17.71
CA GLY A 83 -5.78 -17.50 18.66
C GLY A 83 -5.88 -16.07 19.18
N VAL A 84 -5.00 -15.16 18.73
CA VAL A 84 -4.99 -13.74 19.12
C VAL A 84 -5.55 -12.89 18.00
N THR A 85 -6.56 -12.07 18.29
CA THR A 85 -7.08 -11.07 17.35
C THR A 85 -6.16 -9.86 17.30
N ILE A 86 -5.77 -9.47 16.08
CA ILE A 86 -4.83 -8.38 15.80
C ILE A 86 -5.44 -7.48 14.73
N ALA A 87 -5.39 -6.17 14.96
CA ALA A 87 -5.66 -5.15 13.95
C ALA A 87 -4.34 -4.73 13.28
N GLU A 88 -4.34 -4.67 11.96
CA GLU A 88 -3.18 -4.33 11.15
C GLU A 88 -3.52 -3.33 10.04
N ARG A 89 -2.56 -2.47 9.73
CA ARG A 89 -2.58 -1.56 8.57
C ARG A 89 -1.22 -1.58 7.90
N GLY A 90 -1.20 -1.42 6.58
CA GLY A 90 0.05 -1.28 5.86
C GLY A 90 -0.12 -1.25 4.35
N CYS A 91 0.99 -1.49 3.66
CA CYS A 91 1.02 -1.69 2.22
C CYS A 91 0.79 -3.17 1.89
N GLY A 92 -0.10 -3.44 0.95
CA GLY A 92 -0.25 -4.73 0.29
C GLY A 92 0.22 -4.65 -1.16
N TYR A 93 0.58 -5.80 -1.72
CA TYR A 93 1.00 -5.92 -3.11
C TYR A 93 0.31 -7.14 -3.70
N VAL A 94 -0.47 -6.92 -4.76
CA VAL A 94 -1.17 -7.97 -5.48
C VAL A 94 -1.05 -7.79 -6.97
N PRO A 95 -1.02 -8.90 -7.75
CA PRO A 95 -1.17 -8.83 -9.19
C PRO A 95 -2.47 -8.14 -9.59
N SER A 96 -2.49 -7.56 -10.79
CA SER A 96 -3.71 -6.98 -11.34
C SER A 96 -4.85 -7.99 -11.38
N GLY A 97 -6.05 -7.58 -10.96
CA GLY A 97 -7.24 -8.43 -10.90
C GLY A 97 -7.35 -9.36 -9.69
N VAL A 98 -6.34 -9.41 -8.81
CA VAL A 98 -6.38 -10.25 -7.59
C VAL A 98 -6.91 -9.45 -6.40
N ASN A 99 -7.85 -10.03 -5.65
CA ASN A 99 -8.36 -9.45 -4.41
C ASN A 99 -7.43 -9.83 -3.25
N PHE A 100 -6.73 -8.84 -2.68
CA PHE A 100 -5.82 -9.05 -1.55
C PHE A 100 -6.50 -9.69 -0.33
N CYS A 101 -7.70 -9.26 0.02
CA CYS A 101 -8.42 -9.79 1.19
C CYS A 101 -8.80 -11.27 1.01
N GLU A 102 -9.09 -11.69 -0.22
CA GLU A 102 -9.37 -13.10 -0.53
C GLU A 102 -8.10 -13.96 -0.46
N VAL A 103 -6.94 -13.39 -0.80
CA VAL A 103 -5.65 -14.07 -0.62
C VAL A 103 -5.32 -14.18 0.87
N LEU A 104 -5.49 -13.09 1.63
CA LEU A 104 -5.22 -13.05 3.06
C LEU A 104 -6.05 -14.08 3.83
N SER A 105 -7.33 -14.25 3.49
CA SER A 105 -8.23 -15.21 4.15
C SER A 105 -7.87 -16.67 3.93
N LYS A 106 -7.01 -16.98 2.95
CA LYS A 106 -6.48 -18.34 2.72
C LYS A 106 -5.29 -18.67 3.63
N VAL A 107 -4.67 -17.65 4.23
CA VAL A 107 -3.46 -17.80 5.06
C VAL A 107 -3.77 -17.63 6.55
N VAL A 108 -4.66 -16.69 6.88
CA VAL A 108 -5.06 -16.38 8.26
C VAL A 108 -6.56 -16.24 8.36
N GLU A 109 -7.12 -16.44 9.56
CA GLU A 109 -8.53 -16.13 9.80
C GLU A 109 -8.73 -14.60 9.77
N VAL A 110 -9.56 -14.12 8.86
CA VAL A 110 -9.84 -12.69 8.67
C VAL A 110 -11.22 -12.36 9.22
N LYS A 111 -11.30 -11.42 10.17
CA LYS A 111 -12.56 -10.87 10.71
C LYS A 111 -13.07 -9.72 9.86
N SER A 112 -12.19 -8.79 9.50
CA SER A 112 -12.50 -7.69 8.59
C SER A 112 -11.28 -7.38 7.74
N CYS A 113 -11.48 -7.00 6.48
CA CYS A 113 -10.40 -6.58 5.59
C CYS A 113 -10.94 -5.60 4.55
N SER A 114 -10.16 -4.57 4.26
CA SER A 114 -10.47 -3.63 3.20
C SER A 114 -9.21 -3.04 2.59
N THR A 115 -9.32 -2.64 1.33
CA THR A 115 -8.21 -2.17 0.51
C THR A 115 -8.59 -0.90 -0.23
N CYS A 116 -7.61 -0.06 -0.53
CA CYS A 116 -7.81 1.16 -1.31
C CYS A 116 -6.49 1.61 -1.97
N THR A 117 -6.57 2.48 -2.98
CA THR A 117 -5.46 2.81 -3.89
C THR A 117 -5.04 4.29 -3.87
N GLN A 118 -5.52 5.04 -2.88
CA GLN A 118 -5.17 6.46 -2.70
C GLN A 118 -4.28 6.64 -1.48
N ASP A 119 -3.46 7.68 -1.46
CA ASP A 119 -2.58 7.94 -0.32
C ASP A 119 -3.38 8.02 0.98
N TYR A 120 -2.93 7.28 1.99
CA TYR A 120 -3.44 7.29 3.36
C TYR A 120 -4.94 6.95 3.47
N CYS A 121 -5.50 6.28 2.46
CA CYS A 121 -6.92 5.94 2.40
C CYS A 121 -7.34 4.88 3.44
N ASN A 122 -6.37 4.13 3.98
CA ASN A 122 -6.57 3.18 5.07
C ASN A 122 -6.57 3.89 6.43
N SER A 123 -7.33 4.98 6.54
CA SER A 123 -7.46 5.81 7.75
C SER A 123 -8.72 5.50 8.57
N LYS A 124 -9.62 4.69 8.03
CA LYS A 124 -10.93 4.42 8.66
C LYS A 124 -10.79 3.54 9.88
N ARG A 125 -11.71 3.70 10.84
CA ARG A 125 -11.76 2.84 12.03
C ARG A 125 -11.92 1.37 11.62
N LEU A 126 -11.18 0.48 12.27
CA LEU A 126 -11.33 -0.95 12.13
C LEU A 126 -12.32 -1.43 13.20
N SER A 127 -13.45 -1.99 12.76
CA SER A 127 -14.41 -2.68 13.62
C SER A 127 -14.32 -4.19 13.38
N ASN A 128 -14.53 -4.94 14.46
CA ASN A 128 -14.77 -6.39 14.43
C ASN A 128 -16.10 -6.70 13.74
#